data_AF-J3NU66-F1
#
_entry.id   AF-J3NU66-F1
#
_cell.length_a   1.000
_cell.length_b   1.000
_cell.length_c   1.000
_cell.angle_alpha   90.00
_cell.angle_beta   90.00
_cell.angle_gamma   90.00
#
_symmetry.space_group_name_H-M   'P 1'
#
loop_
_entity.id
_entity.type
_entity.pdbx_description
1 polymer ?
#
loop_
_entity_poly.entity_id
_entity_poly.type
_entity_poly.pdbx_seq_one_letter_code
_entity_poly.pdbx_strand_id
1 'polypeptide(L)'
;MDSSRAAQLAPLNEAIDALSADQLRYVVRKLCAKSETISKYLGKKLLPNESETVPEESETVSKYFSKKTPVPKALGTIDLTNDDEDEASAEEAAPPRKKQKHVQPRYETCEQCKEEYDVEDNGPTSCVWHYGDSKVDYEGDFWGG
;
A
#
# COMPACT_ATOMS: atom_id res chain seq x y z
N MET A 1 -23.48 39.07 -19.62
CA MET A 1 -22.80 37.91 -19.04
C MET A 1 -23.02 37.97 -17.54
N ASP A 2 -23.73 36.98 -17.02
CA ASP A 2 -24.38 36.95 -15.70
C ASP A 2 -23.46 37.17 -14.50
N SER A 3 -23.49 38.39 -13.94
CA SER A 3 -22.93 38.70 -12.62
C SER A 3 -23.50 37.78 -11.51
N SER A 4 -24.72 37.27 -11.71
CA SER A 4 -25.40 36.33 -10.82
C SER A 4 -24.74 34.96 -10.74
N ARG A 5 -24.16 34.46 -11.84
CA ARG A 5 -23.55 33.11 -11.87
C ARG A 5 -22.22 33.07 -11.12
N ALA A 6 -21.44 34.15 -11.20
CA ALA A 6 -20.20 34.29 -10.45
C ALA A 6 -20.47 34.36 -8.93
N ALA A 7 -21.52 35.07 -8.52
CA ALA A 7 -21.92 35.17 -7.11
C ALA A 7 -22.30 33.81 -6.48
N GLN A 8 -22.81 32.87 -7.28
CA GLN A 8 -23.17 31.53 -6.79
C GLN A 8 -21.99 30.54 -6.76
N LEU A 9 -20.93 30.81 -7.52
CA LEU A 9 -19.76 29.93 -7.59
C LEU A 9 -18.84 30.10 -6.38
N ALA A 10 -18.72 31.31 -5.85
CA ALA A 10 -17.86 31.58 -4.69
C ALA A 10 -18.20 30.71 -3.46
N PRO A 11 -19.45 30.69 -2.95
CA PRO A 11 -19.77 29.86 -1.78
C PRO A 11 -19.69 28.36 -2.08
N LEU A 12 -19.90 27.96 -3.34
CA LEU A 12 -19.77 26.55 -3.75
C LEU A 12 -18.32 26.09 -3.69
N ASN A 13 -17.38 26.92 -4.15
CA ASN A 13 -15.95 26.59 -4.10
C ASN A 13 -15.45 26.51 -2.65
N GLU A 14 -15.85 27.46 -1.80
CA GLU A 14 -15.52 27.41 -0.37
C GLU A 14 -16.06 26.13 0.29
N ALA A 15 -17.29 25.74 -0.04
CA ALA A 15 -17.86 24.48 0.45
C ALA A 15 -17.07 23.25 -0.07
N ILE A 16 -16.62 23.26 -1.33
CA ILE A 16 -15.80 22.17 -1.88
C ILE A 16 -14.46 22.06 -1.15
N ASP A 17 -13.81 23.19 -0.87
CA ASP A 17 -12.50 23.23 -0.20
C ASP A 17 -12.58 22.82 1.28
N ALA A 18 -13.75 23.03 1.91
CA ALA A 18 -14.01 22.60 3.29
C ALA A 18 -14.33 21.10 3.42
N LEU A 19 -14.61 20.38 2.32
CA LEU A 19 -14.95 18.96 2.38
C LEU A 19 -13.72 18.08 2.58
N SER A 20 -13.89 17.02 3.37
CA SER A 20 -12.90 15.94 3.44
C SER A 20 -12.81 15.17 2.11
N ALA A 21 -11.68 14.51 1.88
CA ALA A 21 -11.48 13.67 0.70
C ALA A 21 -12.56 12.60 0.54
N ASP A 22 -13.05 12.00 1.63
CA ASP A 22 -14.10 10.99 1.59
C ASP A 22 -15.45 11.55 1.20
N GLN A 23 -15.80 12.73 1.69
CA GLN A 23 -17.01 13.41 1.28
C GLN A 23 -16.95 13.82 -0.19
N LEU A 24 -15.80 14.31 -0.66
CA LEU A 24 -15.61 14.64 -2.07
C LEU A 24 -15.77 13.40 -2.96
N ARG A 25 -15.12 12.29 -2.59
CA ARG A 25 -15.29 10.99 -3.27
C ARG A 25 -16.74 10.53 -3.30
N TYR A 26 -17.46 10.64 -2.18
CA TYR A 26 -18.88 10.28 -2.09
C TYR A 26 -19.74 11.13 -3.03
N VAL A 27 -19.56 12.46 -3.01
CA VAL A 27 -20.32 13.40 -3.85
C VAL A 27 -20.06 13.12 -5.33
N VAL A 28 -18.79 12.94 -5.73
CA VAL A 28 -18.43 12.63 -7.11
C VAL A 28 -19.08 11.32 -7.57
N ARG A 29 -18.98 10.24 -6.79
CA ARG A 29 -19.65 8.95 -7.11
C ARG A 29 -21.16 9.13 -7.27
N LYS A 30 -21.79 9.88 -6.36
CA LYS A 30 -23.23 10.16 -6.39
C LYS A 30 -23.65 10.96 -7.61
N LEU A 31 -22.84 11.91 -8.07
CA LEU A 31 -23.08 12.67 -9.30
C LEU A 31 -22.92 11.80 -10.54
N CYS A 32 -21.87 10.96 -10.61
CA CYS A 32 -21.68 10.01 -11.71
C CYS A 32 -22.84 9.01 -11.82
N ALA A 33 -23.36 8.52 -10.69
CA ALA A 33 -24.51 7.63 -10.67
C ALA A 33 -25.81 8.29 -11.17
N LYS A 34 -25.93 9.62 -11.04
CA LYS A 34 -27.12 10.38 -11.46
C LYS A 34 -27.04 10.89 -12.90
N SER A 35 -25.83 11.09 -13.44
CA SER A 35 -25.64 11.69 -14.76
C SER A 35 -24.48 11.03 -15.51
N GLU A 36 -24.84 10.34 -16.59
CA GLU A 36 -23.88 9.70 -17.47
C GLU A 36 -22.96 10.71 -18.17
N THR A 37 -23.46 11.92 -18.48
CA THR A 37 -22.67 13.00 -19.07
C THR A 37 -21.54 13.44 -18.16
N ILE A 38 -21.83 13.60 -16.86
CA ILE A 38 -20.82 13.95 -15.85
C ILE A 38 -19.80 12.81 -15.72
N SER A 39 -20.27 11.56 -15.67
CA SER A 39 -19.40 10.39 -15.59
C SER A 39 -18.45 10.28 -16.79
N LYS A 40 -18.94 10.49 -18.02
CA LYS A 40 -18.12 10.48 -19.24
C LYS A 40 -17.09 11.61 -19.24
N TYR A 41 -17.49 12.82 -18.81
CA TYR A 41 -16.59 13.96 -18.72
C TYR A 41 -15.46 13.72 -17.70
N LEU A 42 -15.83 13.29 -16.48
CA LEU A 42 -14.85 12.99 -15.43
C LEU A 42 -13.96 11.81 -15.79
N GLY A 43 -14.49 10.77 -16.43
CA GLY A 43 -13.70 9.65 -16.92
C GLY A 43 -12.61 10.10 -17.90
N LYS A 44 -12.95 10.95 -18.87
CA LYS A 44 -11.97 11.51 -19.83
C LYS A 44 -10.93 12.43 -19.21
N LYS A 45 -11.25 13.06 -18.06
CA LYS A 45 -10.38 14.07 -17.43
C LYS A 45 -9.49 13.48 -16.33
N LEU A 46 -10.00 12.51 -15.58
CA LEU A 46 -9.32 11.90 -14.43
C LEU A 46 -8.55 10.64 -14.81
N LEU A 47 -9.01 9.91 -15.83
CA LEU A 47 -8.26 8.77 -16.33
C LEU A 47 -7.24 9.29 -17.34
N PRO A 48 -5.94 8.99 -17.19
CA PRO A 48 -4.97 9.29 -18.23
C PRO A 48 -5.42 8.62 -19.51
N ASN A 49 -5.52 9.39 -20.60
CA ASN A 49 -5.81 8.82 -21.90
C ASN A 49 -4.63 7.92 -22.27
N GLU A 50 -4.82 6.61 -22.22
CA GLU A 50 -3.83 5.61 -22.63
C GLU A 50 -3.46 5.73 -24.14
N SER A 51 -4.09 6.65 -24.87
CA SER A 51 -3.86 6.89 -26.30
C SER A 51 -2.76 7.91 -26.62
N GLU A 52 -2.04 8.46 -25.64
CA GLU A 52 -0.78 9.17 -25.93
C GLU A 52 0.38 8.16 -25.97
N THR A 53 0.24 7.14 -26.83
CA THR A 53 1.41 6.43 -27.35
C THR A 53 2.17 7.42 -28.22
N VAL A 54 3.22 7.99 -27.66
CA VAL A 54 4.26 8.68 -28.44
C VAL A 54 4.64 7.76 -29.61
N PRO A 55 4.67 8.23 -30.87
CA PRO A 55 5.24 7.46 -31.94
C PRO A 55 6.72 7.25 -31.60
N GLU A 56 7.03 6.02 -31.17
CA GLU A 56 8.38 5.51 -31.06
C GLU A 56 9.00 5.62 -32.46
N GLU A 57 9.78 6.67 -32.68
CA GLU A 57 10.61 6.76 -33.87
C GLU A 57 11.55 5.57 -33.86
N SER A 58 11.35 4.76 -34.90
CA SER A 58 12.10 3.58 -35.21
C SER A 58 13.58 3.90 -35.37
N GLU A 59 14.42 3.39 -34.46
CA GLU A 59 15.76 2.94 -34.83
C GLU A 59 15.92 1.46 -34.53
N THR A 60 15.66 0.68 -35.57
CA THR A 60 16.25 -0.63 -35.78
C THR A 60 17.75 -0.58 -35.48
N VAL A 61 18.21 -1.37 -34.51
CA VAL A 61 19.33 -2.33 -34.57
C VAL A 61 19.75 -2.62 -33.13
N SER A 62 19.37 -3.80 -32.61
CA SER A 62 20.33 -4.66 -31.91
C SER A 62 19.73 -6.05 -31.69
N LYS A 63 19.73 -6.86 -32.75
CA LYS A 63 19.75 -8.31 -32.61
C LYS A 63 21.10 -8.67 -31.98
N TYR A 64 21.19 -8.80 -30.66
CA TYR A 64 22.16 -9.67 -29.96
C TYR A 64 21.92 -9.51 -28.45
N PHE A 65 21.22 -10.45 -27.84
CA PHE A 65 21.67 -11.20 -26.65
C PHE A 65 20.55 -12.14 -26.18
N SER A 66 20.45 -13.29 -26.84
CA SER A 66 19.92 -14.49 -26.19
C SER A 66 20.93 -14.90 -25.11
N LYS A 67 20.76 -14.41 -23.88
CA LYS A 67 21.31 -15.07 -22.70
C LYS A 67 20.18 -15.30 -21.71
N LYS A 68 19.74 -16.56 -21.66
CA LYS A 68 18.98 -17.13 -20.56
C LYS A 68 19.68 -16.74 -19.26
N THR A 69 19.06 -15.89 -18.45
CA THR A 69 19.41 -15.76 -17.05
C THR A 69 18.73 -16.91 -16.30
N PRO A 70 19.48 -17.84 -15.69
CA PRO A 70 18.90 -18.78 -14.75
C PRO A 70 18.41 -18.00 -13.53
N VAL A 71 17.16 -18.28 -13.14
CA VAL A 71 16.56 -17.81 -11.89
C VAL A 71 17.47 -18.20 -10.73
N PRO A 72 18.06 -17.25 -9.97
CA PRO A 72 18.65 -17.60 -8.69
C PRO A 72 17.50 -17.81 -7.68
N LYS A 73 17.19 -19.08 -7.44
CA LYS A 73 16.56 -19.53 -6.20
C LYS A 73 17.57 -19.36 -5.07
N ALA A 74 17.40 -18.34 -4.25
CA ALA A 74 17.93 -18.21 -2.90
C ALA A 74 16.98 -17.23 -2.20
N LEU A 75 16.01 -17.62 -1.36
CA LEU A 75 16.16 -18.36 -0.11
C LEU A 75 17.35 -17.85 0.69
N GLY A 76 17.28 -16.56 1.02
CA GLY A 76 18.02 -15.97 2.12
C GLY A 76 17.52 -16.58 3.42
N THR A 77 18.21 -17.61 3.88
CA THR A 77 18.22 -18.00 5.28
C THR A 77 18.93 -16.90 6.05
N ILE A 78 18.17 -16.15 6.86
CA ILE A 78 18.74 -15.33 7.92
C ILE A 78 19.43 -16.27 8.92
N ASP A 79 20.75 -16.20 8.91
CA ASP A 79 21.64 -16.77 9.90
C ASP A 79 21.58 -15.85 11.12
N LEU A 80 20.80 -16.24 12.13
CA LEU A 80 20.89 -15.66 13.46
C LEU A 80 21.69 -16.65 14.29
N THR A 81 22.99 -16.41 14.33
CA THR A 81 23.93 -17.00 15.25
C THR A 81 23.45 -16.73 16.68
N ASN A 82 22.81 -17.73 17.29
CA ASN A 82 22.75 -17.85 18.74
C ASN A 82 24.17 -18.17 19.23
N ASP A 83 24.82 -17.17 19.83
CA ASP A 83 25.85 -17.40 20.84
C ASP A 83 25.13 -17.67 22.18
N ASP A 84 24.60 -18.88 22.34
CA ASP A 84 24.32 -19.44 23.66
C ASP A 84 25.52 -20.29 24.04
N GLU A 85 26.29 -19.82 25.02
CA GLU A 85 27.40 -20.56 25.62
C GLU A 85 26.86 -21.82 26.31
N ASP A 86 27.20 -22.97 25.72
CA ASP A 86 26.97 -24.32 26.23
C ASP A 86 27.91 -24.62 27.42
N GLU A 87 27.36 -25.04 28.56
CA GLU A 87 28.11 -25.80 29.57
C GLU A 87 27.33 -27.06 29.97
N ALA A 88 27.87 -28.17 29.46
CA ALA A 88 27.87 -29.54 29.99
C ALA A 88 26.55 -30.34 30.07
N SER A 89 26.46 -31.38 29.23
CA SER A 89 26.92 -32.75 29.58
C SER A 89 26.05 -33.87 28.99
N ALA A 90 26.76 -34.89 28.49
CA ALA A 90 26.38 -36.30 28.34
C ALA A 90 25.52 -36.75 27.15
N GLU A 91 26.14 -37.67 26.40
CA GLU A 91 25.63 -38.55 25.35
C GLU A 91 24.27 -39.18 25.66
N GLU A 92 23.30 -39.08 24.74
CA GLU A 92 22.39 -40.17 24.35
C GLU A 92 21.70 -39.83 23.01
N ALA A 93 21.39 -40.88 22.24
CA ALA A 93 21.02 -40.85 20.83
C ALA A 93 19.83 -39.92 20.48
N ALA A 94 20.06 -38.96 19.58
CA ALA A 94 19.04 -37.98 19.18
C ALA A 94 17.93 -38.60 18.30
N PRO A 95 16.63 -38.44 18.65
CA PRO A 95 15.51 -38.82 17.80
C PRO A 95 15.38 -37.89 16.57
N PRO A 96 14.72 -38.32 15.48
CA PRO A 96 14.58 -37.52 14.27
C PRO A 96 13.89 -36.18 14.57
N ARG A 97 14.59 -35.09 14.29
CA ARG A 97 14.11 -33.71 14.48
C ARG A 97 12.80 -33.52 13.73
N LYS A 98 11.68 -33.48 14.46
CA LYS A 98 10.38 -33.10 13.91
C LYS A 98 10.52 -31.67 13.42
N LYS A 99 10.37 -31.46 12.11
CA LYS A 99 10.31 -30.12 11.51
C LYS A 99 9.11 -29.40 12.13
N GLN A 100 9.37 -28.54 13.10
CA GLN A 100 8.33 -27.68 13.67
C GLN A 100 7.86 -26.79 12.53
N LYS A 101 6.58 -26.92 12.18
CA LYS A 101 5.95 -26.01 11.24
C LYS A 101 5.91 -24.66 11.95
N HIS A 102 6.56 -23.65 11.37
CA HIS A 102 6.38 -22.28 11.82
C HIS A 102 4.89 -21.95 11.70
N VAL A 103 4.22 -21.82 12.85
CA VAL A 103 2.87 -21.29 12.92
C VAL A 103 3.04 -19.78 12.83
N GLN A 104 2.74 -19.19 11.68
CA GLN A 104 2.66 -17.74 11.60
C GLN A 104 1.48 -17.26 12.46
N PRO A 105 1.65 -16.17 13.21
CA PRO A 105 0.54 -15.55 13.93
C PRO A 105 -0.49 -15.05 12.92
N ARG A 106 -1.77 -15.25 13.25
CA ARG A 106 -2.89 -14.84 12.40
C ARG A 106 -3.04 -13.33 12.33
N TYR A 107 -2.64 -12.62 13.37
CA TYR A 107 -2.70 -11.16 13.43
C TYR A 107 -1.30 -10.59 13.58
N GLU A 108 -1.04 -9.51 12.87
CA GLU A 108 0.17 -8.69 12.98
C GLU A 108 -0.21 -7.24 13.26
N THR A 109 0.70 -6.45 13.82
CA THR A 109 0.46 -5.04 14.12
C THR A 109 1.18 -4.16 13.11
N CYS A 110 0.46 -3.20 12.51
CA CYS A 110 1.07 -2.23 11.60
C CYS A 110 2.03 -1.31 12.37
N GLU A 111 3.30 -1.26 11.96
CA GLU A 111 4.33 -0.44 12.63
C GLU A 111 4.02 1.07 12.61
N GLN A 112 3.21 1.54 11.67
CA GLN A 112 2.89 2.97 11.50
C GLN A 112 1.69 3.42 12.32
N CYS A 113 0.55 2.71 12.23
CA CYS A 113 -0.68 3.10 12.92
C CYS A 113 -0.93 2.33 14.23
N LYS A 114 -0.15 1.27 14.49
CA LYS A 114 -0.30 0.38 15.66
C LYS A 114 -1.63 -0.39 15.72
N GLU A 115 -2.38 -0.45 14.62
CA GLU A 115 -3.59 -1.27 14.52
C GLU A 115 -3.24 -2.71 14.13
N GLU A 116 -3.99 -3.67 14.67
CA GLU A 116 -3.86 -5.10 14.35
C GLU A 116 -4.60 -5.42 13.05
N TYR A 117 -3.98 -6.24 12.19
CA TYR A 117 -4.58 -6.72 10.95
C TYR A 117 -4.45 -8.25 10.84
N ASP A 118 -5.44 -8.89 10.19
CA ASP A 118 -5.41 -10.33 9.91
C ASP A 118 -4.50 -10.60 8.71
N VAL A 119 -3.46 -11.41 8.90
CA VAL A 119 -2.45 -11.75 7.90
C VAL A 119 -3.06 -12.62 6.79
N GLU A 120 -4.11 -13.40 7.08
CA GLU A 120 -4.76 -14.25 6.07
C GLU A 120 -5.64 -13.43 5.11
N ASP A 121 -6.17 -12.30 5.56
CA ASP A 121 -7.03 -11.39 4.76
C ASP A 121 -6.27 -10.16 4.20
N ASN A 122 -4.98 -10.01 4.52
CA ASN A 122 -4.16 -8.89 4.04
C ASN A 122 -3.69 -9.11 2.59
N GLY A 123 -4.61 -8.97 1.64
CA GLY A 123 -4.32 -8.96 0.21
C GLY A 123 -3.44 -7.75 -0.20
N PRO A 124 -2.93 -7.73 -1.43
CA PRO A 124 -2.02 -6.67 -1.92
C PRO A 124 -2.64 -5.25 -1.91
N THR A 125 -3.96 -5.13 -1.72
CA THR A 125 -4.68 -3.86 -1.60
C THR A 125 -5.17 -3.55 -0.18
N SER A 126 -4.96 -4.48 0.75
CA SER A 126 -5.43 -4.35 2.14
C SER A 126 -4.52 -3.41 2.95
N CYS A 127 -3.24 -3.27 2.57
CA CYS A 127 -2.35 -2.23 3.08
C CYS A 127 -2.71 -0.88 2.44
N VAL A 128 -3.54 -0.09 3.13
CA VAL A 128 -3.81 1.30 2.77
C VAL A 128 -2.80 2.18 3.49
N TRP A 129 -1.83 2.72 2.75
CA TRP A 129 -0.91 3.70 3.31
C TRP A 129 -1.67 4.95 3.75
N HIS A 130 -1.65 5.25 5.04
CA HIS A 130 -2.25 6.48 5.56
C HIS A 130 -1.26 7.63 5.37
N TYR A 131 -1.57 8.56 4.46
CA TYR A 131 -0.89 9.86 4.42
C TYR A 131 -1.48 10.75 5.51
N GLY A 132 -0.84 10.81 6.66
CA GLY A 132 -1.18 11.70 7.76
C GLY A 132 -0.10 11.69 8.84
N ASP A 133 0.13 12.83 9.47
CA ASP A 133 1.05 12.92 10.60
C ASP A 133 0.54 12.01 11.73
N SER A 134 1.37 11.04 12.14
CA SER A 134 1.08 10.24 13.32
C SER A 134 0.97 11.20 14.50
N LYS A 135 -0.24 11.35 15.07
CA LYS A 135 -0.38 12.05 16.35
C LYS A 135 0.40 11.25 17.38
N VAL A 136 1.56 11.77 17.77
CA VAL A 136 2.28 11.29 18.94
C VAL A 136 1.34 11.52 20.12
N ASP A 137 0.93 10.44 20.76
CA ASP A 137 0.15 10.51 21.99
C ASP A 137 1.10 10.92 23.11
N TYR A 138 0.98 12.18 23.53
CA TYR A 138 1.74 12.73 24.65
C TYR A 138 1.09 12.40 26.01
N GLU A 139 -0.04 11.67 26.05
CA GLU A 139 -0.67 11.22 27.30
C GLU A 139 -0.11 9.87 27.81
N GLY A 140 0.83 9.26 27.08
CA GLY A 140 1.58 8.09 27.54
C GLY A 140 2.66 8.47 28.55
N ASP A 141 2.29 8.64 29.82
CA ASP A 141 3.22 8.67 30.96
C ASP A 141 3.94 7.31 31.07
N PHE A 142 5.03 7.12 30.31
CA PHE A 142 5.90 5.97 30.43
C PHE A 142 7.36 6.41 30.55
N TRP A 143 7.74 6.71 31.79
CA TRP A 143 9.12 6.61 32.24
C TRP A 143 9.14 5.67 33.45
N GLY A 144 9.43 4.40 33.19
CA GLY A 144 9.77 3.41 34.20
C GLY A 144 11.08 2.75 33.82
N GLY A 145 12.10 2.89 34.68
CA GLY A 145 13.40 2.25 34.56
C GLY A 145 14.57 3.18 34.86
#